data_AF-S7VUI3-F1
#
_entry.id   AF-S7VUI3-F1
#
_cell.length_a   1.000
_cell.length_b   1.000
_cell.length_c   1.000
_cell.angle_alpha   90.00
_cell.angle_beta   90.00
_cell.angle_gamma   90.00
#
_symmetry.space_group_name_H-M   'P 1'
#
loop_
_entity.id
_entity.type
_entity.pdbx_description
1 polymer ?
#
loop_
_entity_poly.entity_id
_entity_poly.type
_entity_poly.pdbx_seq_one_letter_code
_entity_poly.pdbx_strand_id
1 'polypeptide(L)' 'METKNKPNWITEAKDLGLKLNAWTANKEEDIDWLLSHDFDYITTDEPELVFKRLKATSNSSN' A
#
# COMPACT_ATOMS: atom_id res chain seq x y z
N MET A 1 6.69 -4.86 -11.16
CA MET A 1 5.39 -4.46 -10.57
C MET A 1 4.50 -3.90 -11.67
N GLU A 2 3.63 -4.72 -12.24
CA GLU A 2 2.67 -4.30 -13.27
C GLU A 2 1.65 -3.27 -12.77
N THR A 3 1.43 -3.18 -11.45
CA THR A 3 0.52 -2.23 -10.80
C THR A 3 0.98 -0.77 -10.90
N LYS A 4 2.28 -0.49 -11.04
CA LYS A 4 2.81 0.88 -11.21
C LYS A 4 2.49 1.51 -12.57
N ASN A 5 2.08 0.71 -13.56
CA ASN A 5 1.83 1.18 -14.93
C ASN A 5 0.37 1.57 -15.19
N LYS A 6 -0.54 1.43 -14.21
CA LYS A 6 -1.98 1.73 -14.35
C LYS A 6 -2.54 2.48 -13.13
N PRO A 7 -2.10 3.72 -12.88
CA PRO A 7 -2.63 4.54 -11.77
C PRO A 7 -4.15 4.75 -11.84
N ASN A 8 -4.73 4.74 -13.05
CA ASN A 8 -6.17 4.92 -13.25
C ASN A 8 -7.02 3.81 -12.63
N TRP A 9 -6.49 2.58 -12.54
CA TRP A 9 -7.23 1.45 -11.96
C TRP A 9 -7.42 1.59 -10.45
N ILE A 10 -6.52 2.28 -9.76
CA ILE A 10 -6.64 2.53 -8.32
C ILE A 10 -7.80 3.49 -8.07
N THR A 11 -7.91 4.54 -8.88
CA THR A 11 -9.02 5.49 -8.80
C THR A 11 -10.36 4.85 -9.19
N GLU A 12 -10.41 4.10 -10.29
CA GLU A 12 -11.62 3.40 -10.73
C GLU A 12 -12.08 2.34 -9.71
N ALA A 13 -11.14 1.57 -9.14
CA ALA A 13 -11.46 0.59 -8.11
C ALA A 13 -12.02 1.26 -6.84
N LYS A 14 -11.43 2.39 -6.41
CA LYS A 14 -11.95 3.16 -5.28
C LYS A 14 -13.35 3.71 -5.57
N ASP A 15 -13.60 4.23 -6.77
CA ASP A 15 -14.90 4.74 -7.20
C ASP A 15 -15.97 3.63 -7.23
N LEU A 16 -15.59 2.43 -7.67
CA LEU A 16 -16.43 1.24 -7.69
C LEU A 16 -16.60 0.56 -6.31
N GLY A 17 -15.93 1.05 -5.27
CA GLY A 17 -15.93 0.43 -3.93
C GLY A 17 -15.25 -0.94 -3.89
N LEU A 18 -14.35 -1.22 -4.83
CA LEU A 18 -13.56 -2.44 -4.87
C LEU A 18 -12.41 -2.37 -3.87
N LYS A 19 -12.17 -3.50 -3.20
CA LYS A 19 -11.05 -3.66 -2.26
C LYS A 19 -9.74 -3.78 -3.02
N LEU A 20 -8.78 -2.93 -2.70
CA LEU A 20 -7.47 -2.93 -3.34
C LEU A 20 -6.52 -3.88 -2.60
N ASN A 21 -6.08 -4.92 -3.29
CA ASN A 21 -5.04 -5.82 -2.80
C ASN A 21 -3.74 -5.64 -3.59
N ALA A 22 -2.61 -5.56 -2.88
CA ALA A 22 -1.29 -5.49 -3.49
C ALA A 22 -0.43 -6.68 -3.05
N TRP A 23 0.15 -7.38 -4.02
CA TRP A 23 1.16 -8.42 -3.86
C TRP A 23 2.31 -8.13 -4.83
N THR A 24 3.60 -8.25 -4.52
CA THR A 24 4.30 -8.53 -3.27
C THR A 24 5.14 -7.30 -2.91
N ALA A 25 4.86 -6.66 -1.77
CA ALA A 25 5.54 -5.41 -1.37
C ALA A 25 6.75 -5.71 -0.49
N ASN A 26 7.92 -5.96 -1.10
CA ASN A 26 9.16 -6.29 -0.39
C ASN A 26 10.13 -5.10 -0.25
N LYS A 27 9.69 -3.89 -0.62
CA LYS A 27 10.50 -2.67 -0.46
C LYS A 27 9.76 -1.67 0.41
N GLU A 28 10.51 -0.95 1.23
CA GLU A 28 10.01 0.14 2.05
C GLU A 28 9.28 1.19 1.21
N GLU A 29 9.83 1.54 0.04
CA GLU A 29 9.22 2.49 -0.90
C GLU A 29 7.86 2.00 -1.43
N ASP A 30 7.73 0.70 -1.68
CA ASP A 30 6.47 0.13 -2.18
C ASP A 30 5.43 0.07 -1.06
N ILE A 31 5.84 -0.27 0.18
CA ILE A 31 4.98 -0.26 1.36
C ILE A 31 4.49 1.17 1.65
N ASP A 32 5.39 2.15 1.70
CA ASP A 32 5.04 3.55 1.96
C ASP A 32 4.11 4.10 0.87
N TRP A 33 4.32 3.71 -0.39
CA TRP A 33 3.42 4.07 -1.49
C TRP A 33 2.03 3.46 -1.35
N LEU A 34 1.95 2.17 -0.98
CA LEU A 34 0.67 1.47 -0.76
C LEU A 34 -0.10 2.03 0.43
N LEU A 35 0.60 2.33 1.53
CA LEU A 35 0.03 3.00 2.70
C LEU A 35 -0.50 4.39 2.35
N SER A 36 0.25 5.16 1.54
CA SER A 36 -0.19 6.48 1.06
C SER A 36 -1.37 6.42 0.07
N HIS A 37 -1.63 5.27 -0.55
CA HIS A 37 -2.73 5.08 -1.50
C HIS A 37 -3.94 4.38 -0.87
N ASP A 38 -4.00 4.23 0.46
CA ASP A 38 -5.09 3.55 1.18
C ASP A 38 -5.43 2.16 0.61
N PHE A 39 -4.40 1.34 0.36
CA PHE A 39 -4.65 -0.05 -0.02
C PHE A 39 -5.26 -0.83 1.15
N ASP A 40 -6.36 -1.55 0.90
CA ASP A 40 -7.04 -2.37 1.91
C ASP A 40 -6.19 -3.56 2.38
N TYR A 41 -5.44 -4.18 1.45
CA TYR A 41 -4.64 -5.36 1.72
C TYR A 41 -3.27 -5.26 1.09
N ILE A 42 -2.23 -5.53 1.89
CA ILE A 42 -0.83 -5.59 1.45
C ILE A 42 -0.30 -6.98 1.80
N THR A 43 0.12 -7.71 0.77
CA THR A 43 0.82 -8.98 0.89
C THR A 43 2.32 -8.73 0.75
N THR A 44 3.10 -9.05 1.79
CA THR A 44 4.55 -8.89 1.84
C THR A 44 5.17 -10.17 2.41
N ASP A 45 6.40 -10.49 1.99
CA ASP A 45 7.19 -11.55 2.64
C ASP A 45 7.84 -11.05 3.95
N GLU A 46 7.86 -9.72 4.18
CA GLU A 46 8.48 -9.06 5.32
C GLU A 46 7.44 -8.28 6.17
N PRO A 47 6.56 -8.96 6.91
CA PRO A 47 5.53 -8.30 7.71
C PRO A 47 6.12 -7.35 8.77
N GLU A 48 7.30 -7.68 9.33
CA GLU A 48 7.97 -6.83 10.31
C GLU A 48 8.31 -5.43 9.77
N LEU A 49 8.69 -5.36 8.49
CA LEU A 49 9.00 -4.10 7.82
C LEU A 49 7.75 -3.22 7.70
N VAL A 50 6.62 -3.82 7.31
CA VAL A 50 5.33 -3.12 7.21
C VAL A 50 4.89 -2.59 8.56
N PHE A 51 4.98 -3.39 9.63
CA PHE A 51 4.62 -2.92 10.98
C PHE A 51 5.51 -1.77 11.46
N LYS A 52 6.81 -1.80 11.13
CA LYS A 52 7.73 -0.70 11.46
C LYS A 52 7.34 0.59 10.73
N ARG A 53 6.98 0.50 9.45
CA ARG A 53 6.53 1.62 8.62
C ARG A 53 5.21 2.20 9.13
N LEU A 54 4.22 1.35 9.41
CA LEU A 54 2.95 1.76 10.02
C LEU A 54 3.12 2.54 11.34
N LYS A 55 4.03 2.08 12.21
CA LYS A 55 4.36 2.79 13.46
C LYS A 55 5.04 4.13 13.20
N ALA A 56 5.91 4.21 12.20
CA ALA A 56 6.57 5.46 11.84
C ALA A 56 5.56 6.50 11.28
N THR A 57 4.63 6.08 10.42
CA THR A 57 3.63 6.95 9.80
C THR A 57 2.59 7.46 10.81
N SER A 58 2.13 6.61 11.73
CA SER A 58 1.16 7.00 12.78
C SER A 58 1.73 8.01 13.79
N ASN A 59 3.04 7.94 14.09
CA ASN A 59 3.70 8.89 14.99
C ASN A 59 3.94 10.28 14.38
N SER A 60 3.74 10.47 13.07
CA SER A 60 3.93 11.78 12.41
C SER A 60 2.67 12.65 12.39
N SER A 61 1.58 12.20 13.02
CA SER A 61 0.40 13.01 13.30
C SER A 61 0.43 13.47 14.76
N ASN A 62 1.37 14.36 15.10
CA ASN A 62 1.38 15.19 16.31
C ASN A 62 2.04 16.53 16.00
#